data_AF-A0A1C6HDF8-F1
#
_entry.id   AF-A0A1C6HDF8-F1
#
_cell.length_a   1.000
_cell.length_b   1.000
_cell.length_c   1.000
_cell.angle_alpha   90.00
_cell.angle_beta   90.00
_cell.angle_gamma   90.00
#
_symmetry.space_group_name_H-M   'P 1'
#
loop_
_entity.id
_entity.type
_entity.pdbx_description
1 polymer ?
#
loop_
_entity_poly.entity_id
_entity_poly.type
_entity_poly.pdbx_seq_one_letter_code
_entity_poly.pdbx_strand_id
1 'polypeptide(L)'
;MEEAKTRSGGNPWTRFRDKHPGIAQFLVFFMLSNGITVLQMIIMPLFKSLFGMTDLVNTTFQILPVGHNFDGSVYYIFNYPAGAIADGGGGGLAYFLAVQVTLLIAQVINFFAQRNVTFKSKSSMGKAACWYLVAYVAITLIAAALQGLYKAPVYQFFMETLNMGAAGETTADLITMLINCIISFWVYFPILKIIFRK
;
A
#
# COMPACT_ATOMS: atom_id res chain seq x y z
N MET A 1 50.87 7.23 36.17
CA MET A 1 49.85 6.19 36.38
C MET A 1 48.71 6.50 35.46
N GLU A 2 48.54 5.62 34.50
CA GLU A 2 47.69 5.73 33.33
C GLU A 2 46.33 5.12 33.67
N GLU A 3 45.32 5.96 33.92
CA GLU A 3 43.94 5.48 34.02
C GLU A 3 43.34 5.38 32.61
N ALA A 4 43.53 4.20 32.02
CA ALA A 4 42.82 3.75 30.84
C ALA A 4 41.31 3.77 31.12
N LYS A 5 40.65 4.85 30.69
CA LYS A 5 39.20 4.96 30.61
C LYS A 5 38.69 3.85 29.71
N THR A 6 38.20 2.78 30.32
CA THR A 6 37.59 1.63 29.67
C THR A 6 36.52 2.11 28.70
N ARG A 7 36.88 2.12 27.41
CA ARG A 7 35.96 2.35 26.29
C ARG A 7 34.97 1.20 26.28
N SER A 8 33.87 1.36 27.01
CA SER A 8 32.73 0.45 27.00
C SER A 8 32.39 0.10 25.56
N GLY A 9 32.44 -1.19 25.26
CA GLY A 9 32.25 -1.78 23.95
C GLY A 9 30.84 -1.55 23.45
N GLY A 10 30.58 -0.37 22.86
CA GLY A 10 29.40 -0.18 22.04
C GLY A 10 29.41 -1.22 20.93
N ASN A 11 28.32 -2.00 20.83
CA ASN A 11 27.99 -2.93 19.74
C ASN A 11 28.54 -2.38 18.40
N PRO A 12 29.15 -3.19 17.52
CA PRO A 12 29.60 -2.76 16.18
C PRO A 12 28.61 -1.83 15.47
N TRP A 13 27.31 -2.08 15.66
CA TRP A 13 26.21 -1.23 15.20
C TRP A 13 26.22 0.20 15.77
N THR A 14 26.44 0.36 17.08
CA THR A 14 26.49 1.69 17.73
C THR A 14 27.68 2.51 17.23
N ARG A 15 28.86 1.90 17.07
CA ARG A 15 30.04 2.56 16.50
C ARG A 15 29.82 2.97 15.04
N PHE A 16 29.17 2.12 14.26
CA PHE A 16 28.83 2.40 12.86
C PHE A 16 27.80 3.54 12.74
N ARG A 17 26.73 3.50 13.54
CA ARG A 17 25.69 4.53 13.58
C ARG A 17 26.25 5.90 13.95
N ASP A 18 27.17 5.97 14.90
CA ASP A 18 27.73 7.23 15.36
C ASP A 18 28.72 7.81 14.33
N LYS A 19 29.41 6.96 13.55
CA LYS A 19 30.33 7.38 12.48
C LYS A 19 29.61 7.74 11.16
N HIS A 20 28.48 7.08 10.86
CA HIS A 20 27.71 7.28 9.63
C HIS A 20 26.20 7.36 9.91
N PRO A 21 25.71 8.45 10.55
CA PRO A 21 24.33 8.56 11.01
C PRO A 21 23.30 8.50 9.86
N GLY A 22 23.58 9.13 8.73
CA GLY A 22 22.69 9.09 7.55
C GLY A 22 22.57 7.69 6.95
N ILE A 23 23.69 6.96 6.82
CA ILE A 23 23.70 5.60 6.28
C ILE A 23 23.01 4.63 7.25
N ALA A 24 23.23 4.78 8.56
CA ALA A 24 22.55 3.96 9.55
C ALA A 24 21.02 4.21 9.55
N GLN A 25 20.59 5.46 9.42
CA GLN A 25 19.17 5.79 9.27
C GLN A 25 18.58 5.18 7.99
N PHE A 26 19.31 5.26 6.88
CA PHE A 26 18.92 4.64 5.61
C PHE A 26 18.84 3.11 5.73
N LEU A 27 19.81 2.43 6.35
CA LEU A 27 19.80 0.97 6.51
C LEU A 27 18.63 0.50 7.39
N VAL A 28 18.32 1.22 8.47
CA VAL A 28 17.15 0.89 9.29
C VAL A 28 15.86 1.13 8.51
N PHE A 29 15.74 2.26 7.80
CA PHE A 29 14.61 2.54 6.92
C PHE A 29 14.44 1.45 5.85
N PHE A 30 15.54 1.07 5.20
CA PHE A 30 15.56 0.03 4.17
C PHE A 30 15.13 -1.33 4.75
N MET A 31 15.69 -1.75 5.88
CA MET A 31 15.34 -3.02 6.51
C MET A 31 13.87 -3.05 6.97
N LEU A 32 13.38 -1.94 7.56
CA LEU A 32 11.98 -1.82 7.95
C LEU A 32 11.05 -1.84 6.74
N SER A 33 11.36 -1.06 5.69
CA SER A 33 10.55 -0.99 4.48
C SER A 33 10.47 -2.34 3.78
N ASN A 34 11.60 -3.06 3.62
CA ASN A 34 11.60 -4.39 3.03
C ASN A 34 10.89 -5.41 3.92
N GLY A 35 11.07 -5.32 5.24
CA GLY A 35 10.37 -6.16 6.21
C GLY A 35 8.85 -6.03 6.11
N ILE A 36 8.34 -4.81 5.91
CA ILE A 36 6.92 -4.55 5.71
C ILE A 36 6.43 -5.14 4.39
N THR A 37 7.19 -4.96 3.30
CA THR A 37 6.85 -5.57 2.01
C THR A 37 6.79 -7.09 2.11
N VAL A 38 7.77 -7.72 2.74
CA VAL A 38 7.78 -9.18 2.96
C VAL A 38 6.59 -9.62 3.80
N LEU A 39 6.32 -8.90 4.88
CA LEU A 39 5.17 -9.17 5.72
C LEU A 39 3.86 -9.05 4.92
N GLN A 40 3.72 -8.04 4.07
CA GLN A 40 2.56 -7.85 3.21
C GLN A 40 2.40 -9.00 2.21
N MET A 41 3.50 -9.50 1.63
CA MET A 41 3.50 -10.66 0.74
C MET A 41 3.05 -11.95 1.45
N ILE A 42 3.24 -12.07 2.76
CA ILE A 42 2.80 -13.24 3.55
C ILE A 42 1.36 -13.06 4.04
N ILE A 43 1.02 -11.88 4.55
CA ILE A 43 -0.29 -11.56 5.12
C ILE A 43 -1.38 -11.60 4.06
N MET A 44 -1.11 -11.09 2.85
CA MET A 44 -2.13 -11.01 1.81
C MET A 44 -2.67 -12.38 1.38
N PRO A 45 -1.83 -13.38 1.01
CA PRO A 45 -2.32 -14.73 0.72
C PRO A 45 -2.98 -15.39 1.92
N LEU A 46 -2.47 -15.14 3.14
CA LEU A 46 -3.04 -15.69 4.36
C LEU A 46 -4.47 -15.19 4.58
N PHE A 47 -4.74 -13.90 4.47
CA PHE A 47 -6.11 -13.39 4.58
C PHE A 47 -7.00 -13.78 3.39
N LYS A 48 -6.45 -13.85 2.17
CA LYS A 48 -7.20 -14.37 1.01
C LYS A 48 -7.66 -15.80 1.25
N SER A 49 -6.81 -16.65 1.85
CA SER A 49 -7.16 -18.02 2.23
C SER A 49 -8.17 -18.04 3.37
N LEU A 50 -7.92 -17.32 4.47
CA LEU A 50 -8.80 -17.28 5.63
C LEU A 50 -10.22 -16.80 5.28
N PHE A 51 -10.34 -15.68 4.56
CA PHE A 51 -11.65 -15.17 4.15
C PHE A 51 -12.22 -15.95 2.96
N GLY A 52 -11.36 -16.56 2.13
CA GLY A 52 -11.75 -17.43 1.02
C GLY A 52 -12.49 -18.70 1.46
N MET A 53 -12.27 -19.14 2.69
CA MET A 53 -12.98 -20.28 3.30
C MET A 53 -14.35 -19.91 3.89
N THR A 54 -14.76 -18.65 3.80
CA THR A 54 -16.02 -18.15 4.39
C THR A 54 -17.04 -17.80 3.30
N ASP A 55 -18.32 -17.73 3.68
CA ASP A 55 -19.42 -17.31 2.79
C ASP A 55 -19.30 -15.85 2.31
N LEU A 56 -18.33 -15.09 2.83
CA LEU A 56 -18.00 -13.75 2.35
C LEU A 56 -17.56 -13.75 0.88
N VAL A 57 -17.06 -14.87 0.35
CA VAL A 57 -16.75 -15.02 -1.09
C VAL A 57 -18.00 -14.91 -1.96
N ASN A 58 -19.14 -15.37 -1.46
CA ASN A 58 -20.41 -15.34 -2.16
C ASN A 58 -21.19 -14.03 -1.91
N THR A 59 -20.65 -13.14 -1.09
CA THR A 59 -21.24 -11.83 -0.83
C THR A 59 -20.66 -10.82 -1.81
N THR A 60 -21.51 -10.27 -2.67
CA THR A 60 -21.09 -9.20 -3.60
C THR A 60 -20.77 -7.93 -2.82
N PHE A 61 -19.60 -7.34 -3.09
CA PHE A 61 -19.21 -6.05 -2.55
C PHE A 61 -18.93 -5.07 -3.70
N GLN A 62 -19.99 -4.43 -4.14
CA GLN A 62 -19.98 -3.45 -5.22
C GLN A 62 -20.50 -2.12 -4.68
N ILE A 63 -19.61 -1.16 -4.48
CA ILE A 63 -19.95 0.14 -3.88
C ILE A 63 -19.40 1.31 -4.69
N LEU A 64 -20.09 2.45 -4.57
CA LEU A 64 -19.83 3.70 -5.29
C LEU A 64 -19.92 3.51 -6.82
N PRO A 65 -21.15 3.43 -7.37
CA PRO A 65 -21.35 3.42 -8.82
C PRO A 65 -20.98 4.80 -9.41
N VAL A 66 -20.09 4.83 -10.40
CA VAL A 66 -19.57 6.03 -11.08
C VAL A 66 -19.82 5.94 -12.59
N GLY A 67 -21.08 5.72 -12.93
CA GLY A 67 -21.54 5.66 -14.32
C GLY A 67 -21.53 4.24 -14.87
N HIS A 68 -21.33 4.12 -16.18
CA HIS A 68 -21.41 2.88 -16.92
C HIS A 68 -20.10 2.60 -17.67
N ASN A 69 -19.68 1.35 -17.68
CA ASN A 69 -18.62 0.84 -18.54
C ASN A 69 -19.05 0.93 -20.01
N PHE A 70 -18.10 0.77 -20.94
CA PHE A 70 -18.35 0.80 -22.38
C PHE A 70 -19.36 -0.25 -22.87
N ASP A 71 -19.55 -1.32 -22.10
CA ASP A 71 -20.51 -2.40 -22.35
C ASP A 71 -21.91 -2.13 -21.76
N GLY A 72 -22.12 -0.97 -21.12
CA GLY A 72 -23.37 -0.58 -20.46
C GLY A 72 -23.54 -1.09 -19.02
N SER A 73 -22.64 -1.94 -18.52
CA SER A 73 -22.66 -2.40 -17.13
C SER A 73 -22.31 -1.26 -16.15
N VAL A 74 -22.84 -1.29 -14.92
CA VAL A 74 -22.56 -0.24 -13.92
C VAL A 74 -21.10 -0.34 -13.47
N TYR A 75 -20.38 0.77 -13.56
CA TYR A 75 -19.00 0.86 -13.11
C TYR A 75 -18.96 1.17 -11.61
N TYR A 76 -18.42 0.25 -10.80
CA TYR A 76 -18.23 0.44 -9.35
C TYR A 76 -16.77 0.73 -9.02
N ILE A 77 -16.51 1.71 -8.14
CA ILE A 77 -15.15 2.02 -7.65
C ILE A 77 -14.52 0.78 -6.98
N PHE A 78 -15.30 0.13 -6.12
CA PHE A 78 -14.94 -1.15 -5.56
C PHE A 78 -15.83 -2.20 -6.22
N ASN A 79 -15.28 -2.91 -7.20
CA ASN A 79 -16.00 -3.92 -7.96
C ASN A 79 -15.53 -5.33 -7.56
N TYR A 80 -16.11 -5.88 -6.50
CA TYR A 80 -15.83 -7.24 -6.03
C TYR A 80 -17.08 -8.12 -6.17
N PRO A 81 -17.36 -8.63 -7.39
CA PRO A 81 -18.49 -9.55 -7.58
C PRO A 81 -18.29 -10.84 -6.79
N ALA A 82 -19.41 -11.48 -6.42
CA ALA A 82 -19.41 -12.77 -5.75
C ALA A 82 -18.70 -13.87 -6.56
N GLY A 83 -18.24 -14.90 -5.86
CA GLY A 83 -17.59 -16.08 -6.43
C GLY A 83 -16.07 -16.08 -6.23
N ALA A 84 -15.48 -17.26 -6.14
CA ALA A 84 -14.06 -17.41 -5.89
C ALA A 84 -13.23 -16.92 -7.10
N ILE A 85 -12.10 -16.27 -6.83
CA ILE A 85 -11.18 -15.80 -7.89
C ILE A 85 -10.66 -16.98 -8.73
N ALA A 86 -10.48 -18.15 -8.10
CA ALA A 86 -10.04 -19.36 -8.79
C ALA A 86 -11.05 -19.84 -9.87
N ASP A 87 -12.33 -19.51 -9.70
CA ASP A 87 -13.42 -19.93 -10.60
C ASP A 87 -13.81 -18.80 -11.57
N GLY A 88 -13.00 -17.73 -11.67
CA GLY A 88 -13.30 -16.56 -12.49
C GLY A 88 -14.25 -15.55 -11.83
N GLY A 89 -14.56 -15.71 -10.55
CA GLY A 89 -15.33 -14.75 -9.76
C GLY A 89 -14.49 -13.55 -9.27
N GLY A 90 -15.15 -12.56 -8.66
CA GLY A 90 -14.50 -11.34 -8.15
C GLY A 90 -13.89 -11.44 -6.76
N GLY A 91 -14.04 -12.60 -6.10
CA GLY A 91 -13.61 -12.83 -4.73
C GLY A 91 -14.53 -12.24 -3.65
N GLY A 92 -15.60 -11.54 -4.04
CA GLY A 92 -16.60 -10.97 -3.14
C GLY A 92 -16.04 -10.10 -2.02
N LEU A 93 -16.82 -9.97 -0.95
CA LEU A 93 -16.46 -9.27 0.27
C LEU A 93 -15.20 -9.87 0.93
N ALA A 94 -14.98 -11.18 0.78
CA ALA A 94 -13.78 -11.86 1.28
C ALA A 94 -12.50 -11.25 0.73
N TYR A 95 -12.43 -11.03 -0.60
CA TYR A 95 -11.23 -10.46 -1.22
C TYR A 95 -11.04 -8.98 -0.86
N PHE A 96 -12.12 -8.21 -0.82
CA PHE A 96 -12.08 -6.82 -0.35
C PHE A 96 -11.51 -6.73 1.07
N LEU A 97 -12.04 -7.52 2.02
CA LEU A 97 -11.56 -7.53 3.40
C LEU A 97 -10.10 -8.00 3.49
N ALA A 98 -9.70 -9.00 2.71
CA ALA A 98 -8.31 -9.44 2.66
C ALA A 98 -7.36 -8.30 2.28
N VAL A 99 -7.70 -7.55 1.22
CA VAL A 99 -6.92 -6.40 0.75
C VAL A 99 -6.90 -5.30 1.81
N GLN A 100 -8.06 -4.91 2.34
CA GLN A 100 -8.17 -3.78 3.27
C GLN A 100 -7.50 -4.04 4.62
N VAL A 101 -7.63 -5.25 5.17
CA VAL A 101 -6.99 -5.62 6.45
C VAL A 101 -5.47 -5.71 6.27
N THR A 102 -5.00 -6.30 5.17
CA THR A 102 -3.57 -6.35 4.84
C THR A 102 -2.98 -4.95 4.75
N LEU A 103 -3.62 -4.07 3.98
CA LEU A 103 -3.17 -2.70 3.79
C LEU A 103 -3.23 -1.92 5.11
N LEU A 104 -4.27 -2.09 5.92
CA LEU A 104 -4.38 -1.45 7.24
C LEU A 104 -3.20 -1.84 8.15
N ILE A 105 -2.86 -3.13 8.23
CA ILE A 105 -1.72 -3.60 9.02
C ILE A 105 -0.41 -3.01 8.48
N ALA A 106 -0.21 -3.03 7.17
CA ALA A 106 0.98 -2.44 6.55
C ALA A 106 1.14 -0.95 6.90
N GLN A 107 0.03 -0.18 6.90
CA GLN A 107 0.05 1.23 7.28
C GLN A 107 0.33 1.46 8.76
N VAL A 108 -0.24 0.64 9.64
CA VAL A 108 0.04 0.71 11.09
C VAL A 108 1.54 0.48 11.33
N ILE A 109 2.12 -0.54 10.69
CA ILE A 109 3.55 -0.83 10.84
C ILE A 109 4.40 0.27 10.21
N ASN A 110 4.04 0.77 9.03
CA ASN A 110 4.72 1.91 8.39
C ASN A 110 4.73 3.12 9.30
N PHE A 111 3.62 3.43 9.96
CA PHE A 111 3.53 4.54 10.92
C PHE A 111 4.51 4.36 12.09
N PHE A 112 4.55 3.18 12.72
CA PHE A 112 5.47 2.91 13.83
C PHE A 112 6.94 2.88 13.37
N ALA A 113 7.21 2.32 12.19
CA ALA A 113 8.54 2.28 11.58
C ALA A 113 9.07 3.70 11.29
N GLN A 114 8.27 4.53 10.61
CA GLN A 114 8.62 5.92 10.32
C GLN A 114 8.79 6.74 11.61
N ARG A 115 7.97 6.50 12.63
CA ARG A 115 8.10 7.19 13.92
C ARG A 115 9.39 6.80 14.65
N ASN A 116 9.73 5.51 14.72
CA ASN A 116 10.92 5.03 15.43
C ASN A 116 12.22 5.50 14.77
N VAL A 117 12.22 5.72 13.45
CA VAL A 117 13.39 6.19 12.69
C VAL A 117 13.46 7.72 12.62
N THR A 118 12.32 8.40 12.45
CA THR A 118 12.28 9.84 12.07
C THR A 118 11.88 10.76 13.23
N PHE A 119 11.15 10.31 14.25
CA PHE A 119 10.63 11.16 15.32
C PHE A 119 11.17 10.78 16.71
N LYS A 120 12.41 11.17 16.99
CA LYS A 120 12.96 11.13 18.35
C LYS A 120 12.48 12.25 19.29
N SER A 121 11.53 13.11 18.92
CA SER A 121 11.01 14.12 19.87
C SER A 121 9.55 14.57 19.67
N LYS A 122 8.80 14.49 20.78
CA LYS A 122 7.73 15.40 21.26
C LYS A 122 6.72 16.03 20.29
N SER A 123 6.17 15.30 19.32
CA SER A 123 4.95 15.74 18.60
C SER A 123 3.74 14.85 18.94
N SER A 124 2.54 15.43 18.97
CA SER A 124 1.32 14.84 19.52
C SER A 124 0.93 13.54 18.78
N MET A 125 1.18 12.42 19.44
CA MET A 125 0.95 11.03 18.98
C MET A 125 -0.38 10.81 18.25
N GLY A 126 -1.49 11.31 18.81
CA GLY A 126 -2.82 11.10 18.26
C GLY A 126 -3.10 11.85 16.96
N LYS A 127 -2.60 13.09 16.81
CA LYS A 127 -2.86 13.89 15.60
C LYS A 127 -2.15 13.33 14.38
N ALA A 128 -0.89 12.90 14.54
CA ALA A 128 -0.13 12.28 13.45
C ALA A 128 -0.74 10.95 13.01
N ALA A 129 -1.16 10.10 13.96
CA ALA A 129 -1.83 8.83 13.65
C ALA A 129 -3.18 9.05 12.95
N CYS A 130 -3.98 10.01 13.41
CA CYS A 130 -5.26 10.35 12.81
C CYS A 130 -5.08 10.84 11.36
N TRP A 131 -4.16 11.75 11.12
CA TRP A 131 -3.89 12.24 9.76
C TRP A 131 -3.30 11.15 8.85
N TYR A 132 -2.46 10.25 9.37
CA TYR A 132 -1.94 9.12 8.59
C TYR A 132 -3.06 8.15 8.20
N LEU A 133 -4.01 7.88 9.11
CA LEU A 133 -5.19 7.07 8.82
C LEU A 133 -6.10 7.74 7.78
N VAL A 134 -6.35 9.05 7.92
CA VAL A 134 -7.12 9.82 6.93
C VAL A 134 -6.42 9.80 5.56
N ALA A 135 -5.09 9.96 5.54
CA ALA A 135 -4.31 9.87 4.31
C ALA A 135 -4.47 8.51 3.64
N TYR A 136 -4.32 7.44 4.42
CA TYR A 136 -4.48 6.08 3.93
C TYR A 136 -5.87 5.86 3.33
N VAL A 137 -6.93 6.20 4.07
CA VAL A 137 -8.31 6.03 3.60
C VAL A 137 -8.56 6.85 2.33
N ALA A 138 -8.12 8.10 2.29
CA ALA A 138 -8.26 8.95 1.11
C ALA A 138 -7.51 8.38 -0.10
N ILE A 139 -6.28 7.90 0.08
CA ILE A 139 -5.48 7.29 -0.99
C ILE A 139 -6.13 6.01 -1.49
N THR A 140 -6.61 5.14 -0.60
CA THR A 140 -7.27 3.90 -1.02
C THR A 140 -8.55 4.19 -1.79
N LEU A 141 -9.36 5.16 -1.36
CA LEU A 141 -10.58 5.57 -2.07
C LEU A 141 -10.25 6.21 -3.43
N ILE A 142 -9.31 7.16 -3.48
CA ILE A 142 -8.92 7.86 -4.72
C ILE A 142 -8.25 6.90 -5.69
N ALA A 143 -7.35 6.03 -5.23
CA ALA A 143 -6.68 5.05 -6.06
C ALA A 143 -7.67 4.02 -6.62
N ALA A 144 -8.61 3.52 -5.82
CA ALA A 144 -9.67 2.64 -6.31
C ALA A 144 -10.55 3.35 -7.34
N ALA A 145 -10.94 4.60 -7.08
CA ALA A 145 -11.80 5.39 -7.96
C ALA A 145 -11.12 5.65 -9.31
N LEU A 146 -9.86 6.06 -9.27
CA LEU A 146 -9.07 6.32 -10.47
C LEU A 146 -8.75 5.01 -11.20
N GLN A 147 -8.46 3.93 -10.47
CA GLN A 147 -8.11 2.65 -11.08
C GLN A 147 -9.15 2.21 -12.09
N GLY A 148 -10.45 2.23 -11.82
CA GLY A 148 -11.38 1.83 -12.87
C GLY A 148 -11.75 2.93 -13.87
N LEU A 149 -11.35 4.19 -13.67
CA LEU A 149 -11.38 5.20 -14.74
C LEU A 149 -10.29 4.96 -15.80
N TYR A 150 -9.07 4.58 -15.38
CA TYR A 150 -7.95 4.42 -16.32
C TYR A 150 -7.63 2.96 -16.67
N LYS A 151 -7.90 1.97 -15.80
CA LYS A 151 -7.54 0.58 -16.05
C LYS A 151 -8.26 0.01 -17.27
N ALA A 152 -9.57 0.18 -17.35
CA ALA A 152 -10.35 -0.29 -18.50
C ALA A 152 -9.86 0.29 -19.83
N PRO A 153 -9.76 1.62 -20.02
CA PRO A 153 -9.31 2.18 -21.30
C PRO A 153 -7.83 1.89 -21.61
N VAL A 154 -6.96 1.81 -20.60
CA VAL A 154 -5.55 1.43 -20.81
C VAL A 154 -5.45 -0.01 -21.31
N TYR A 155 -6.14 -0.96 -20.66
CA TYR A 155 -6.13 -2.36 -21.12
C TYR A 155 -6.77 -2.50 -22.49
N GLN A 156 -7.89 -1.82 -22.74
CA GLN A 156 -8.54 -1.83 -24.05
C GLN A 156 -7.62 -1.30 -25.16
N PHE A 157 -6.90 -0.21 -24.90
CA PHE A 157 -5.97 0.35 -25.86
C PHE A 157 -4.81 -0.62 -26.18
N PHE A 158 -4.18 -1.20 -25.16
CA PHE A 158 -3.03 -2.09 -25.37
C PHE A 158 -3.42 -3.50 -25.86
N MET A 159 -4.53 -4.05 -25.38
CA MET A 159 -4.96 -5.40 -25.75
C MET A 159 -5.79 -5.43 -27.03
N GLU A 160 -6.76 -4.54 -27.20
CA GLU A 160 -7.67 -4.56 -28.36
C GLU A 160 -7.20 -3.63 -29.48
N THR A 161 -6.82 -2.38 -29.17
CA THR A 161 -6.47 -1.39 -30.21
C THR A 161 -5.09 -1.67 -30.83
N LEU A 162 -4.11 -2.04 -30.00
CA LEU A 162 -2.77 -2.40 -30.47
C LEU A 162 -2.61 -3.90 -30.74
N ASN A 163 -3.63 -4.71 -30.44
CA ASN A 163 -3.69 -6.16 -30.70
C ASN A 163 -2.46 -6.93 -30.15
N MET A 164 -1.91 -6.46 -29.02
CA MET A 164 -0.65 -6.98 -28.46
C MET A 164 -0.84 -8.24 -27.59
N GLY A 165 -2.06 -8.75 -27.45
CA GLY A 165 -2.36 -9.97 -26.66
C GLY A 165 -1.72 -9.95 -25.27
N ALA A 166 -0.99 -11.01 -24.91
CA ALA A 166 -0.31 -11.14 -23.62
C ALA A 166 0.76 -10.06 -23.35
N ALA A 167 1.41 -9.52 -24.40
CA ALA A 167 2.35 -8.41 -24.26
C ALA A 167 1.63 -7.08 -23.97
N GLY A 168 0.39 -6.94 -24.48
CA GLY A 168 -0.50 -5.83 -24.20
C GLY A 168 -0.96 -5.79 -22.74
N GLU A 169 -1.33 -6.94 -22.19
CA GLU A 169 -1.68 -7.09 -20.77
C GLU A 169 -0.51 -6.69 -19.86
N THR A 170 0.70 -7.22 -20.12
CA THR A 170 1.90 -6.87 -19.33
C THR A 170 2.23 -5.38 -19.42
N THR A 171 2.08 -4.78 -20.61
CA THR A 171 2.30 -3.34 -20.80
C THR A 171 1.25 -2.52 -20.06
N ALA A 172 -0.02 -2.93 -20.13
CA ALA A 172 -1.11 -2.28 -19.41
C ALA A 172 -0.91 -2.38 -17.88
N ASP A 173 -0.46 -3.51 -17.35
CA ASP A 173 -0.08 -3.67 -15.94
C ASP A 173 1.01 -2.67 -15.52
N LEU A 174 2.08 -2.56 -16.32
CA LEU A 174 3.17 -1.63 -16.04
C LEU A 174 2.70 -0.17 -16.05
N ILE A 175 1.90 0.21 -17.05
CA ILE A 175 1.36 1.57 -17.17
C ILE A 175 0.38 1.88 -16.04
N THR A 176 -0.52 0.95 -15.71
CA THR A 176 -1.47 1.14 -14.60
C THR A 176 -0.77 1.20 -13.25
N MET A 177 0.33 0.47 -13.06
CA MET A 177 1.17 0.57 -11.88
C MET A 177 1.87 1.94 -11.80
N LEU A 178 2.41 2.45 -12.91
CA LEU A 178 3.03 3.79 -12.97
C LEU A 178 2.02 4.90 -12.66
N ILE A 179 0.81 4.84 -13.24
CA ILE A 179 -0.27 5.78 -12.95
C ILE A 179 -0.64 5.73 -11.47
N ASN A 180 -0.78 4.53 -10.89
CA ASN A 180 -1.05 4.35 -9.47
C ASN A 180 0.05 4.97 -8.57
N CYS A 181 1.32 4.83 -8.96
CA CYS A 181 2.44 5.46 -8.26
C CYS A 181 2.37 6.99 -8.32
N ILE A 182 2.09 7.57 -9.49
CA ILE A 182 1.98 9.02 -9.70
C ILE A 182 0.83 9.59 -8.85
N ILE A 183 -0.35 8.98 -8.91
CA ILE A 183 -1.51 9.36 -8.10
C ILE A 183 -1.17 9.30 -6.62
N SER A 184 -0.59 8.18 -6.17
CA SER A 184 -0.21 8.01 -4.77
C SER A 184 0.72 9.13 -4.32
N PHE A 185 1.73 9.48 -5.13
CA PHE A 185 2.64 10.59 -4.84
C PHE A 185 1.91 11.93 -4.70
N TRP A 186 1.03 12.28 -5.65
CA TRP A 186 0.28 13.55 -5.64
C TRP A 186 -0.75 13.64 -4.52
N VAL A 187 -1.25 12.51 -4.00
CA VAL A 187 -2.14 12.50 -2.83
C VAL A 187 -1.34 12.51 -1.53
N TYR A 188 -0.24 11.76 -1.44
CA TYR A 188 0.65 11.79 -0.27
C TYR A 188 1.25 13.19 -0.06
N PHE A 189 1.65 13.90 -1.12
CA PHE A 189 2.37 15.16 -1.00
C PHE A 189 1.60 16.28 -0.24
N PRO A 190 0.35 16.63 -0.58
CA PRO A 190 -0.45 17.61 0.16
C PRO A 190 -0.66 17.21 1.61
N ILE A 191 -0.89 15.93 1.88
CA ILE A 191 -1.19 15.43 3.21
C ILE A 191 0.05 15.47 4.10
N LEU A 192 1.20 15.01 3.58
CA LEU A 192 2.49 15.17 4.24
C LEU A 192 2.79 16.66 4.48
N LYS A 193 2.51 17.54 3.52
CA LYS A 193 2.69 18.98 3.69
C LYS A 193 1.81 19.58 4.79
N ILE A 194 0.59 19.07 5.00
CA ILE A 194 -0.30 19.49 6.10
C ILE A 194 0.19 18.94 7.44
N ILE A 195 0.63 17.68 7.50
CA ILE A 195 1.09 17.00 8.73
C ILE A 195 2.42 17.56 9.23
N PHE A 196 3.37 17.79 8.32
CA PHE A 196 4.73 18.23 8.63
C PHE A 196 4.89 19.75 8.55
N ARG A 197 3.79 20.50 8.41
CA ARG A 197 3.81 21.95 8.50
C ARG A 197 4.30 22.33 9.90
N LYS A 198 5.55 22.81 9.97
CA LYS A 198 6.04 23.61 11.10
C LYS A 198 5.33 24.96 11.10
#